data_AF-A0A6H1P8T2-F1
#
_entry.id   AF-A0A6H1P8T2-F1
#
_cell.length_a   1.000
_cell.length_b   1.000
_cell.length_c   1.000
_cell.angle_alpha   90.00
_cell.angle_beta   90.00
_cell.angle_gamma   90.00
#
_symmetry.space_group_name_H-M   'P 1'
#
loop_
_entity.id
_entity.type
_entity.pdbx_description
1 polymer ?
#
loop_
_entity_poly.entity_id
_entity_poly.type
_entity_poly.pdbx_seq_one_letter_code
_entity_poly.pdbx_strand_id
1 'polypeptide(L)'
;MFLLDVLDQTIKKLKSQTANVITLTNLSLGGFAIVFGLHGNLRLSLLLIFIAALADRFDGMIARKFNIESELGKQLDSMSDIISFGVAPALLLYQGILHEFGGPGSFFTVFYIGCGAFRLARFNITESNGYFTGLPITAAGCLVTLSFLAIPYIPSQTFLFIIIILSFLMVSPFKLKKV
;
A
#
# COMPACT_ATOMS: atom_id res chain seq x y z
N MET A 1 9.06 -36.76 20.86
CA MET A 1 9.29 -35.35 21.23
C MET A 1 10.09 -34.64 20.13
N PHE A 2 11.33 -35.03 19.85
CA PHE A 2 12.18 -34.42 18.81
C PHE A 2 11.58 -34.40 17.38
N LEU A 3 10.95 -35.48 16.93
CA LEU A 3 10.32 -35.55 15.60
C LEU A 3 9.09 -34.66 15.45
N LEU A 4 8.34 -34.42 16.54
CA LEU A 4 7.20 -33.49 16.53
C LEU A 4 7.70 -32.05 16.45
N ASP A 5 8.77 -31.70 17.19
CA ASP A 5 9.39 -30.36 17.13
C ASP A 5 9.97 -30.05 15.74
N VAL A 6 10.64 -31.02 15.10
CA VAL A 6 11.19 -30.83 13.74
C VAL A 6 10.08 -30.67 12.71
N LEU A 7 8.98 -31.43 12.86
CA LEU A 7 7.83 -31.37 11.96
C LEU A 7 7.05 -30.05 12.14
N ASP A 8 6.88 -29.58 13.37
CA ASP A 8 6.29 -28.27 13.67
C ASP A 8 7.16 -27.11 13.15
N GLN A 9 8.49 -27.18 13.29
CA GLN A 9 9.40 -26.20 12.69
C GLN A 9 9.31 -26.19 11.16
N THR A 10 9.21 -27.36 10.53
CA THR A 10 9.10 -27.47 9.06
C THR A 10 7.78 -26.90 8.55
N ILE A 11 6.66 -27.22 9.20
CA ILE A 11 5.34 -26.66 8.87
C ILE A 11 5.33 -25.14 9.06
N LYS A 12 5.92 -24.63 10.14
CA LYS A 12 6.03 -23.18 10.40
C LYS A 12 6.84 -22.48 9.30
N LYS A 13 7.94 -23.08 8.86
CA LYS A 13 8.80 -22.55 7.78
C LYS A 13 8.08 -22.56 6.43
N LEU A 14 7.38 -23.65 6.10
CA LEU A 14 6.60 -23.77 4.86
C LEU A 14 5.48 -22.71 4.80
N LYS A 15 4.71 -22.57 5.88
CA LYS A 15 3.64 -21.57 5.94
C LYS A 15 4.15 -20.13 5.88
N SER A 16 5.30 -19.84 6.50
CA SER A 16 5.95 -18.52 6.39
C SER A 16 6.41 -18.22 4.97
N GLN A 17 6.86 -19.23 4.22
CA GLN A 17 7.22 -19.04 2.82
C GLN A 17 5.99 -18.78 1.94
N THR A 18 4.86 -19.42 2.22
CA THR A 18 3.60 -19.15 1.49
C THR A 18 3.16 -17.70 1.66
N ALA A 19 3.19 -17.15 2.88
CA ALA A 19 2.84 -15.74 3.12
C ALA A 19 3.75 -14.81 2.31
N ASN A 20 5.07 -15.02 2.37
CA ASN A 20 6.02 -14.18 1.62
C ASN A 20 5.80 -14.22 0.09
N VAL A 21 5.40 -15.36 -0.47
CA VAL A 21 5.08 -15.49 -1.90
C VAL A 21 3.84 -14.65 -2.26
N ILE A 22 2.83 -14.63 -1.39
CA ILE A 22 1.63 -13.82 -1.60
C ILE A 22 2.00 -12.33 -1.54
N THR A 23 2.78 -11.91 -0.55
CA THR A 23 3.26 -10.54 -0.43
C THR A 23 4.09 -10.12 -1.65
N LEU A 24 4.97 -11.00 -2.16
CA LEU A 24 5.72 -10.74 -3.41
C LEU A 24 4.81 -10.66 -4.64
N THR A 25 3.69 -11.38 -4.64
CA THR A 25 2.69 -11.28 -5.70
C THR A 25 2.00 -9.92 -5.67
N ASN A 26 1.63 -9.42 -4.49
CA ASN A 26 1.11 -8.06 -4.31
C ASN A 26 2.11 -7.01 -4.83
N LEU A 27 3.38 -7.11 -4.42
CA LEU A 27 4.45 -6.23 -4.89
C LEU A 27 4.60 -6.27 -6.41
N SER A 28 4.53 -7.46 -7.00
CA SER A 28 4.63 -7.64 -8.46
C SER A 28 3.48 -6.96 -9.19
N LEU A 29 2.25 -7.06 -8.67
CA LEU A 29 1.08 -6.36 -9.23
C LEU A 29 1.25 -4.85 -9.19
N GLY A 30 1.74 -4.30 -8.07
CA GLY A 30 2.08 -2.88 -7.95
C GLY A 30 3.17 -2.44 -8.93
N GLY A 31 4.22 -3.26 -9.08
CA GLY A 31 5.29 -3.02 -10.05
C GLY A 31 4.78 -3.00 -11.49
N PHE A 32 3.98 -3.99 -11.88
CA PHE A 32 3.35 -4.02 -13.21
C PHE A 32 2.42 -2.82 -13.41
N ALA A 33 1.67 -2.40 -12.40
CA ALA A 33 0.83 -1.22 -12.49
C ALA A 33 1.64 0.04 -12.83
N ILE A 34 2.83 0.21 -12.25
CA ILE A 34 3.74 1.32 -12.57
C ILE A 34 4.22 1.21 -14.02
N VAL A 35 4.65 0.03 -14.46
CA VAL A 35 5.14 -0.19 -15.83
C VAL A 35 4.05 0.12 -16.86
N PHE A 36 2.83 -0.39 -16.68
CA PHE A 36 1.72 -0.10 -17.59
C PHE A 36 1.31 1.37 -17.55
N GLY A 37 1.40 2.02 -16.40
CA GLY A 37 1.21 3.47 -16.28
C GLY A 37 2.20 4.23 -17.15
N LEU A 38 3.50 3.94 -17.01
CA LEU A 38 4.57 4.56 -17.81
C LEU A 38 4.39 4.38 -19.33
N HIS A 39 3.80 3.27 -19.77
CA HIS A 39 3.46 3.03 -21.17
C HIS A 39 2.16 3.73 -21.63
N GLY A 40 1.54 4.56 -20.78
CA GLY A 40 0.30 5.28 -21.04
C GLY A 40 -0.96 4.45 -20.86
N ASN A 41 -0.86 3.17 -20.46
CA ASN A 41 -2.04 2.33 -20.20
C ASN A 41 -2.53 2.49 -18.75
N LEU A 42 -3.08 3.68 -18.48
CA LEU A 42 -3.55 4.07 -17.15
C LEU A 42 -4.73 3.20 -16.68
N ARG A 43 -5.55 2.67 -17.60
CA ARG A 43 -6.68 1.79 -17.27
C ARG A 43 -6.21 0.44 -16.70
N LEU A 44 -5.20 -0.19 -17.32
CA LEU A 44 -4.61 -1.41 -16.79
C LEU A 44 -3.88 -1.14 -15.48
N SER A 45 -3.16 -0.02 -15.37
CA SER A 45 -2.50 0.39 -14.14
C SER A 45 -3.50 0.48 -12.97
N LEU A 46 -4.61 1.19 -13.17
CA LEU A 46 -5.71 1.27 -12.19
C LEU A 46 -6.24 -0.12 -11.79
N LEU A 47 -6.50 -0.99 -12.77
CA LEU A 47 -7.06 -2.32 -12.51
C LEU A 47 -6.09 -3.18 -11.69
N LEU A 48 -4.79 -3.14 -12.03
CA LEU A 48 -3.75 -3.87 -11.30
C LEU A 48 -3.60 -3.39 -9.85
N ILE A 49 -3.73 -2.09 -9.58
CA ILE A 49 -3.72 -1.55 -8.21
C ILE A 49 -4.93 -2.08 -7.42
N PHE A 50 -6.11 -2.17 -8.03
CA PHE A 50 -7.28 -2.75 -7.35
C PHE A 50 -7.11 -4.24 -7.09
N ILE A 51 -6.53 -5.00 -8.03
CA ILE A 51 -6.22 -6.42 -7.80
C ILE A 51 -5.20 -6.56 -6.67
N ALA A 52 -4.18 -5.70 -6.64
CA ALA A 52 -3.19 -5.65 -5.57
C ALA A 52 -3.86 -5.40 -4.20
N ALA A 53 -4.81 -4.45 -4.12
CA ALA A 53 -5.58 -4.18 -2.90
C ALA A 53 -6.41 -5.38 -2.43
N LEU A 54 -7.01 -6.14 -3.36
CA LEU A 54 -7.74 -7.35 -3.02
C LEU A 54 -6.79 -8.44 -2.52
N ALA A 55 -5.67 -8.67 -3.22
CA ALA A 55 -4.66 -9.64 -2.85
C ALA A 55 -4.08 -9.37 -1.45
N ASP A 56 -3.75 -8.12 -1.16
CA ASP A 56 -3.25 -7.65 0.13
C ASP A 56 -4.23 -7.95 1.28
N ARG A 57 -5.51 -7.66 1.06
CA ARG A 57 -6.56 -7.92 2.04
C ARG A 57 -6.77 -9.41 2.30
N PHE A 58 -6.58 -10.27 1.29
CA PHE A 58 -6.59 -11.72 1.46
C PHE A 58 -5.35 -12.22 2.21
N ASP A 59 -4.15 -11.72 1.87
CA ASP A 59 -2.89 -12.08 2.54
C ASP A 59 -2.94 -11.78 4.04
N GLY A 60 -3.32 -10.54 4.37
CA GLY A 60 -3.45 -10.10 5.76
C GLY A 60 -4.52 -10.83 6.56
N MET A 61 -5.54 -11.42 5.91
CA MET A 61 -6.55 -12.26 6.58
C MET A 61 -6.03 -13.67 6.83
N ILE A 62 -5.32 -14.25 5.86
CA ILE A 62 -4.71 -15.57 5.95
C ILE A 62 -3.60 -15.55 7.01
N ALA A 63 -2.68 -14.59 6.96
CA ALA A 63 -1.58 -14.46 7.92
C ALA A 63 -2.09 -14.36 9.38
N ARG A 64 -3.13 -13.55 9.62
CA ARG A 64 -3.77 -13.41 10.94
C ARG A 64 -4.48 -14.68 11.40
N LYS A 65 -5.18 -15.39 10.50
CA LYS A 65 -5.91 -16.62 10.85
C LYS A 65 -4.96 -17.76 11.24
N PHE A 66 -3.74 -17.76 10.68
CA PHE A 66 -2.77 -18.82 10.92
C PHE A 66 -1.65 -18.45 11.91
N ASN A 67 -1.68 -17.26 12.54
CA ASN A 67 -0.67 -16.78 13.50
C ASN A 67 0.79 -16.91 13.01
N ILE A 68 1.04 -16.78 11.70
CA ILE A 68 2.39 -16.81 11.12
C ILE A 68 2.80 -15.38 10.80
N GLU A 69 3.23 -14.66 11.82
CA GLU A 69 3.88 -13.37 11.65
C GLU A 69 5.38 -13.55 11.84
N SER A 70 6.16 -13.47 10.76
CA SER A 70 7.62 -13.41 10.84
C SER A 70 8.07 -11.95 10.73
N GLU A 71 9.18 -11.58 11.40
CA GLU A 71 9.73 -10.22 11.28
C GLU A 71 10.09 -9.86 9.84
N LEU A 72 10.66 -10.81 9.10
CA LEU A 72 10.96 -10.65 7.68
C LEU A 72 9.69 -10.41 6.85
N GLY A 73 8.63 -11.17 7.12
CA GLY A 73 7.33 -11.00 6.45
C GLY A 73 6.74 -9.61 6.68
N LYS A 74 6.82 -9.08 7.92
CA LYS A 74 6.36 -7.71 8.23
C LYS A 74 7.10 -6.63 7.44
N GLN A 75 8.41 -6.80 7.26
CA GLN A 75 9.21 -5.85 6.47
C GLN A 75 8.90 -5.97 4.98
N LEU A 76 8.75 -7.19 4.46
CA LEU A 76 8.34 -7.41 3.06
C LEU A 76 6.95 -6.83 2.78
N ASP A 77 6.01 -7.00 3.70
CA ASP A 77 4.64 -6.45 3.61
C ASP A 77 4.68 -4.92 3.49
N SER A 78 5.46 -4.26 4.36
CA SER A 78 5.66 -2.82 4.29
C SER A 78 6.29 -2.36 2.97
N MET A 79 7.25 -3.12 2.42
CA MET A 79 7.86 -2.83 1.11
C MET A 79 6.88 -3.04 -0.05
N SER A 80 6.03 -4.06 0.04
CA SER A 80 4.96 -4.29 -0.94
C SER A 80 3.94 -3.16 -0.89
N ASP A 81 3.49 -2.77 0.30
CA ASP A 81 2.51 -1.71 0.53
C ASP A 81 2.95 -0.37 -0.04
N ILE A 82 4.21 0.02 0.17
CA ILE A 82 4.71 1.30 -0.35
C ILE A 82 4.73 1.29 -1.89
N ILE A 83 5.04 0.17 -2.54
CA ILE A 83 5.03 0.06 -4.01
C ILE A 83 3.58 0.07 -4.53
N SER A 84 2.73 -0.82 -4.01
CA SER A 84 1.37 -1.03 -4.52
C SER A 84 0.39 0.10 -4.18
N PHE A 85 0.55 0.76 -3.03
CA PHE A 85 -0.41 1.77 -2.53
C PHE A 85 0.19 3.16 -2.31
N GLY A 86 1.51 3.27 -2.24
CA GLY A 86 2.23 4.53 -2.23
C GLY A 86 2.57 4.99 -3.63
N VAL A 87 3.48 4.26 -4.28
CA VAL A 87 4.11 4.68 -5.54
C VAL A 87 3.16 4.51 -6.73
N ALA A 88 2.56 3.33 -6.91
CA ALA A 88 1.72 3.05 -8.08
C ALA A 88 0.52 4.02 -8.20
N PRO A 89 -0.28 4.28 -7.14
CA PRO A 89 -1.40 5.22 -7.24
C PRO A 89 -0.94 6.67 -7.45
N ALA A 90 0.15 7.08 -6.81
CA ALA A 90 0.68 8.43 -6.95
C ALA A 90 1.14 8.71 -8.38
N LEU A 91 1.85 7.75 -8.99
CA LEU A 91 2.29 7.86 -10.38
C LEU A 91 1.12 7.76 -11.37
N LEU A 92 0.11 6.93 -11.10
CA LEU A 92 -1.12 6.88 -11.89
C LEU A 92 -1.79 8.27 -11.94
N LEU A 93 -1.94 8.92 -10.78
CA LEU A 93 -2.58 10.24 -10.71
C LEU A 93 -1.68 11.35 -11.30
N TYR A 94 -0.35 11.22 -11.15
CA TYR A 94 0.63 12.08 -11.81
C TYR A 94 0.47 12.07 -13.33
N GLN A 95 0.51 10.90 -13.94
CA GLN A 95 0.33 10.76 -15.38
C GLN A 95 -1.07 11.14 -15.84
N GLY A 96 -2.09 10.89 -15.02
CA GLY A 96 -3.47 11.23 -15.33
C GLY A 96 -3.74 12.73 -15.40
N ILE A 97 -3.28 13.50 -14.41
CA ILE A 97 -3.66 14.92 -14.30
C ILE A 97 -2.62 15.79 -13.58
N LEU A 98 -1.86 15.25 -12.61
CA LEU A 98 -0.95 16.08 -11.80
C LEU A 98 0.24 16.62 -12.61
N HIS A 99 0.63 15.97 -13.71
CA HIS A 99 1.72 16.45 -14.58
C HIS A 99 1.43 17.82 -15.22
N GLU A 100 0.15 18.17 -15.41
CA GLU A 100 -0.27 19.48 -15.97
C GLU A 100 0.13 20.65 -15.05
N PHE A 101 0.30 20.38 -13.75
CA PHE A 101 0.71 21.39 -12.77
C PHE A 101 2.22 21.62 -12.72
N GLY A 102 3.03 20.89 -13.51
CA GLY A 102 4.48 21.03 -13.54
C GLY A 102 5.13 20.74 -12.17
N GLY A 103 5.98 21.67 -11.70
CA GLY A 103 6.76 21.51 -10.47
C GLY A 103 5.94 21.12 -9.23
N PRO A 104 4.85 21.86 -8.89
CA PRO A 104 3.95 21.49 -7.80
C PRO A 104 3.39 20.07 -7.89
N GLY A 105 2.97 19.62 -9.08
CA GLY A 105 2.43 18.28 -9.29
C GLY A 105 3.44 17.19 -8.96
N SER A 106 4.67 17.35 -9.44
CA SER A 106 5.77 16.42 -9.15
C SER A 106 6.13 16.42 -7.66
N PHE A 107 6.21 17.60 -7.04
CA PHE A 107 6.52 17.74 -5.62
C PHE A 107 5.50 17.01 -4.74
N PHE A 108 4.21 17.25 -4.95
CA PHE A 108 3.17 16.62 -4.12
C PHE A 108 3.01 15.11 -4.36
N THR A 109 3.35 14.64 -5.56
CA THR A 109 3.43 13.20 -5.86
C THR A 109 4.51 12.52 -5.01
N VAL A 110 5.72 13.08 -4.99
CA VAL A 110 6.83 12.57 -4.16
C VAL A 110 6.54 12.72 -2.69
N PHE A 111 5.92 13.85 -2.29
CA PHE A 111 5.52 14.11 -0.91
C PHE A 111 4.56 13.03 -0.39
N TYR A 112 3.55 12.63 -1.18
CA TYR A 112 2.64 11.55 -0.82
C TYR A 112 3.36 10.22 -0.58
N ILE A 113 4.29 9.85 -1.47
CA ILE A 113 5.11 8.64 -1.32
C ILE A 113 5.94 8.71 -0.03
N GLY A 114 6.57 9.86 0.24
CA GLY A 114 7.33 10.09 1.47
C GLY A 114 6.48 9.96 2.74
N CYS A 115 5.28 10.55 2.75
CA CYS A 115 4.32 10.42 3.84
C CYS A 115 3.88 8.96 4.07
N GLY A 116 3.64 8.20 2.99
CA GLY A 116 3.32 6.78 3.05
C GLY A 116 4.46 5.96 3.66
N ALA A 117 5.71 6.21 3.24
CA ALA A 117 6.89 5.53 3.77
C ALA A 117 7.11 5.85 5.25
N PHE A 118 6.99 7.12 5.65
CA PHE A 118 7.11 7.54 7.05
C PHE A 118 6.04 6.87 7.93
N ARG A 119 4.79 6.78 7.45
CA ARG A 119 3.71 6.09 8.15
C ARG A 119 4.04 4.61 8.39
N LEU A 120 4.50 3.90 7.35
CA LEU A 120 4.85 2.47 7.46
C LEU A 120 6.02 2.25 8.42
N ALA A 121 7.06 3.08 8.33
CA ALA A 121 8.19 3.03 9.26
C ALA A 121 7.74 3.23 10.72
N ARG A 122 6.87 4.22 10.97
CA ARG A 122 6.28 4.47 12.30
C ARG A 122 5.45 3.29 12.79
N PHE A 123 4.67 2.66 11.91
CA PHE A 123 3.87 1.49 12.24
C PHE A 123 4.74 0.30 12.67
N ASN A 124 5.88 0.07 12.01
CA ASN A 124 6.77 -1.05 12.32
C ASN A 124 7.53 -0.89 13.64
N ILE A 125 7.77 0.34 14.11
CA ILE A 125 8.50 0.62 15.37
C ILE A 125 7.59 0.90 16.58
N THR A 126 6.29 1.19 16.36
CA THR A 126 5.37 1.50 17.45
C THR A 126 4.78 0.21 18.01
N GLU A 127 5.12 -0.16 19.24
CA GLU A 127 4.52 -1.32 19.89
C GLU A 127 2.99 -1.18 20.04
N SER A 128 2.28 -2.28 19.80
CA SER A 128 0.84 -2.34 19.63
C SER A 128 0.06 -2.09 20.92
N ASN A 129 -0.03 -0.84 21.37
CA ASN A 129 -0.87 -0.43 22.50
C ASN A 129 -2.37 -0.34 22.15
N GLY A 130 -2.88 -1.17 21.23
CA GLY A 130 -4.32 -1.31 20.97
C GLY A 130 -5.02 -0.14 20.24
N TYR A 131 -4.27 0.87 19.78
CA TYR A 131 -4.80 1.99 18.99
C TYR A 131 -4.20 2.00 17.58
N PHE A 132 -5.04 2.04 16.55
CA PHE A 132 -4.57 2.37 15.19
C PHE A 132 -4.29 3.87 15.13
N THR A 133 -3.14 4.27 14.57
CA THR A 133 -2.81 5.69 14.37
C THR A 133 -2.75 6.00 12.88
N GLY A 134 -3.58 6.94 12.43
CA GLY A 134 -3.64 7.42 11.04
C GLY A 134 -4.44 6.55 10.07
N LEU A 135 -4.60 7.03 8.84
CA LEU A 135 -5.30 6.31 7.75
C LEU A 135 -4.39 5.21 7.16
N PRO A 136 -4.88 3.97 6.95
CA PRO A 136 -4.18 2.93 6.20
C PRO A 136 -3.65 3.37 4.83
N ILE A 137 -2.40 3.02 4.50
CA ILE A 137 -1.79 3.34 3.20
C ILE A 137 -2.54 2.64 2.08
N THR A 138 -3.01 1.41 2.33
CA THR A 138 -3.94 0.68 1.46
C THR A 138 -5.20 1.48 1.17
N ALA A 139 -5.81 2.09 2.18
CA ALA A 139 -7.00 2.94 2.02
C ALA A 139 -6.66 4.24 1.28
N ALA A 140 -5.56 4.90 1.62
CA ALA A 140 -5.10 6.11 0.92
C ALA A 140 -4.82 5.83 -0.57
N GLY A 141 -4.08 4.75 -0.88
CA GLY A 141 -3.77 4.33 -2.24
C GLY A 141 -5.02 3.96 -3.04
N CYS A 142 -5.98 3.27 -2.42
CA CYS A 142 -7.29 3.03 -3.03
C CYS A 142 -8.04 4.32 -3.33
N LEU A 143 -8.04 5.29 -2.42
CA LEU A 143 -8.71 6.58 -2.62
C LEU A 143 -8.05 7.41 -3.74
N VAL A 144 -6.71 7.44 -3.80
CA VAL A 144 -5.97 8.05 -4.91
C VAL A 144 -6.34 7.38 -6.23
N THR A 145 -6.34 6.05 -6.26
CA THR A 145 -6.68 5.27 -7.47
C THR A 145 -8.13 5.48 -7.90
N LEU A 146 -9.07 5.57 -6.96
CA LEU A 146 -10.47 5.90 -7.24
C LEU A 146 -10.61 7.33 -7.77
N SER A 147 -9.85 8.28 -7.23
CA SER A 147 -9.90 9.68 -7.68
C SER A 147 -9.54 9.82 -9.16
N PHE A 148 -8.67 8.96 -9.69
CA PHE A 148 -8.36 8.93 -11.12
C PHE A 148 -9.62 8.77 -12.02
N LEU A 149 -10.62 7.99 -11.60
CA LEU A 149 -11.86 7.83 -12.35
C LEU A 149 -12.72 9.09 -12.39
N ALA A 150 -12.51 10.01 -11.45
CA ALA A 150 -13.25 11.25 -11.32
C ALA A 150 -12.65 12.42 -12.14
N ILE A 151 -11.49 12.22 -12.79
CA ILE A 151 -10.83 13.21 -13.65
C ILE A 151 -11.79 13.90 -14.64
N PRO A 152 -12.66 13.20 -15.39
CA PRO A 152 -13.54 13.87 -16.36
C PRO A 152 -14.68 14.69 -15.72
N TYR A 153 -14.92 14.57 -14.42
CA TYR A 153 -16.07 15.18 -13.74
C TYR A 153 -15.71 16.30 -12.75
N ILE A 154 -14.44 16.39 -12.36
CA ILE A 154 -13.98 17.26 -11.25
C ILE A 154 -12.89 18.20 -11.78
N PRO A 155 -12.83 19.47 -11.31
CA PRO A 155 -11.75 20.39 -11.69
C PRO A 155 -10.37 19.87 -11.28
N SER A 156 -9.37 20.15 -12.12
CA SER A 156 -8.01 19.61 -11.99
C SER A 156 -7.35 19.96 -10.65
N GLN A 157 -7.64 21.14 -10.10
CA GLN A 157 -7.08 21.62 -8.82
C GLN A 157 -7.49 20.74 -7.64
N THR A 158 -8.65 20.08 -7.71
CA THR A 158 -9.14 19.21 -6.62
C THR A 158 -8.22 18.02 -6.40
N PHE A 159 -7.56 17.49 -7.43
CA PHE A 159 -6.64 16.36 -7.30
C PHE A 159 -5.39 16.71 -6.48
N LEU A 160 -4.90 17.95 -6.60
CA LEU A 160 -3.83 18.46 -5.72
C LEU A 160 -4.29 18.53 -4.27
N PHE A 161 -5.51 19.02 -4.00
CA PHE A 161 -6.02 19.04 -2.65
C PHE A 161 -6.22 17.62 -2.09
N ILE A 162 -6.71 16.67 -2.89
CA ILE A 162 -6.86 15.27 -2.50
C ILE A 162 -5.51 14.66 -2.09
N ILE A 163 -4.47 14.80 -2.92
CA ILE A 163 -3.17 14.19 -2.64
C ILE A 163 -2.55 14.79 -1.37
N ILE A 164 -2.70 16.09 -1.16
CA ILE A 164 -2.24 16.81 0.04
C ILE A 164 -2.99 16.31 1.28
N ILE A 165 -4.33 16.29 1.23
CA ILE A 165 -5.18 15.87 2.35
C ILE A 165 -4.85 14.42 2.73
N LEU A 166 -4.73 13.51 1.77
CA LEU A 166 -4.39 12.12 2.02
C LEU A 166 -2.97 11.97 2.60
N SER A 167 -2.01 12.75 2.12
CA SER A 167 -0.64 12.78 2.67
C SER A 167 -0.64 13.17 4.15
N PHE A 168 -1.32 14.27 4.48
CA PHE A 168 -1.47 14.69 5.88
C PHE A 168 -2.22 13.67 6.72
N LEU A 169 -3.27 13.05 6.19
CA LEU A 169 -4.06 12.06 6.92
C LEU A 169 -3.29 10.76 7.20
N MET A 170 -2.34 10.38 6.35
CA MET A 170 -1.43 9.25 6.60
C MET A 170 -0.44 9.52 7.73
N VAL A 171 0.08 10.75 7.84
CA VAL A 171 1.04 11.14 8.89
C VAL A 171 0.33 11.55 10.19
N SER A 172 -0.92 11.99 10.08
CA SER A 172 -1.68 12.53 11.20
C SER A 172 -1.81 11.51 12.34
N PRO A 173 -1.56 11.93 13.59
CA PRO A 173 -1.61 11.06 14.76
C PRO A 173 -3.04 10.78 15.25
N PHE A 174 -4.05 10.74 14.36
CA PHE A 174 -5.42 10.41 14.76
C PHE A 174 -5.48 8.97 15.28
N LYS A 175 -5.74 8.82 16.57
CA LYS A 175 -5.96 7.53 17.24
C LYS A 175 -7.38 7.05 16.96
N LEU A 176 -7.54 5.99 16.16
CA LEU A 176 -8.81 5.29 15.99
C LEU A 176 -8.90 4.15 17.02
N LYS A 177 -9.98 4.17 17.81
CA LYS A 177 -10.28 3.15 18.82
C LYS A 177 -10.71 1.86 18.11
N LYS A 178 -10.07 0.73 18.44
CA LYS A 178 -10.45 -0.60 17.95
C LYS A 178 -11.86 -0.92 18.48
N VAL A 179 -12.83 -1.07 17.57
CA VAL A 179 -14.13 -1.70 17.87
C VAL A 179 -13.99 -3.17 17.54
#